data_AF-A0A957JZU7-F1
#
_entry.id   AF-A0A957JZU7-F1
#
_cell.length_a   1.000
_cell.length_b   1.000
_cell.length_c   1.000
_cell.angle_alpha   90.00
_cell.angle_beta   90.00
_cell.angle_gamma   90.00
#
_symmetry.space_group_name_H-M   'P 1'
#
loop_
_entity.id
_entity.type
_entity.pdbx_description
1 polymer ?
#
loop_
_entity_poly.entity_id
_entity_poly.type
_entity_poly.pdbx_seq_one_letter_code
_entity_poly.pdbx_strand_id
1 'polypeptide(L)'
;GMTQLLAEMMSEYTGRLFPTISPVIGALGAIMTGSNTNSNVLFTTLQQQTALSLGLAVAWILASQTAGGAIGSVFAPAKIIVGCSTVADADSGTVLRLAVISGGVIILLLAVVMTLMTLFGVV
;
A
#
# COMPACT_ATOMS: atom_id res chain seq x y z
N GLY A 1 -6.36 7.42 22.00
CA GLY A 1 -6.81 6.03 21.78
C GLY A 1 -5.67 5.18 21.22
N MET A 2 -5.79 3.86 21.16
CA MET A 2 -4.70 2.97 20.71
C MET A 2 -4.22 3.27 19.28
N THR A 3 -5.13 3.65 18.38
CA THR A 3 -4.81 4.13 17.03
C THR A 3 -4.05 5.46 17.01
N GLN A 4 -4.34 6.36 17.94
CA GLN A 4 -3.63 7.63 18.09
C GLN A 4 -2.17 7.40 18.49
N LEU A 5 -1.94 6.53 19.48
CA LEU A 5 -0.60 6.18 19.95
C LEU A 5 0.24 5.54 18.84
N LEU A 6 -0.36 4.62 18.07
CA LEU A 6 0.30 4.03 16.90
C LEU A 6 0.61 5.07 15.82
N ALA A 7 -0.30 6.02 15.59
CA ALA A 7 -0.09 7.11 14.65
C ALA A 7 1.04 8.06 15.08
N GLU A 8 1.11 8.40 16.37
CA GLU A 8 2.19 9.20 16.95
C GLU A 8 3.54 8.49 16.80
N MET A 9 3.61 7.21 17.16
CA MET A 9 4.81 6.39 16.96
C MET A 9 5.23 6.35 15.49
N MET A 10 4.29 6.07 14.58
CA MET A 10 4.59 6.09 13.14
C MET A 10 5.09 7.45 12.67
N SER A 11 4.49 8.54 13.16
CA SER A 11 4.90 9.90 12.84
C SER A 11 6.32 10.18 13.31
N GLU A 12 6.70 9.74 14.50
CA GLU A 12 8.04 9.94 15.06
C GLU A 12 9.12 9.18 14.28
N TYR A 13 8.84 7.93 13.88
CA TYR A 13 9.82 7.12 13.13
C TYR A 13 9.92 7.46 11.64
N THR A 14 8.80 7.84 11.00
CA THR A 14 8.79 8.10 9.55
C THR A 14 8.87 9.57 9.19
N GLY A 15 8.31 10.46 10.02
CA GLY A 15 8.31 11.90 9.78
C GLY A 15 7.85 12.27 8.37
N ARG A 16 8.64 13.13 7.70
CA ARG A 16 8.38 13.57 6.32
C ARG A 16 8.46 12.46 5.27
N LEU A 17 9.00 11.28 5.58
CA LEU A 17 9.04 10.13 4.67
C LEU A 17 7.77 9.28 4.71
N PHE A 18 6.79 9.61 5.58
CA PHE A 18 5.54 8.86 5.66
C PHE A 18 4.78 8.72 4.33
N PRO A 19 4.67 9.76 3.47
CA PRO A 19 4.05 9.63 2.15
C PRO A 19 4.66 8.53 1.27
N THR A 20 5.97 8.32 1.36
CA THR A 20 6.70 7.27 0.63
C THR A 20 6.31 5.87 1.08
N ILE A 21 5.94 5.71 2.35
CA ILE A 21 5.66 4.41 2.98
C ILE A 21 4.16 4.04 2.88
N SER A 22 3.29 5.04 2.80
CA SER A 22 1.84 4.86 2.64
C SER A 22 1.43 3.83 1.58
N PRO A 23 1.90 3.87 0.31
CA PRO A 23 1.50 2.88 -0.69
C PRO A 23 1.98 1.45 -0.36
N VAL A 24 3.09 1.31 0.36
CA VAL A 24 3.60 0.00 0.79
C VAL A 24 2.67 -0.62 1.84
N ILE A 25 2.22 0.17 2.82
CA ILE A 25 1.26 -0.28 3.83
C ILE A 25 -0.03 -0.77 3.16
N GLY A 26 -0.50 -0.06 2.15
CA GLY A 26 -1.70 -0.42 1.38
C GLY A 26 -1.54 -1.74 0.66
N ALA A 27 -0.41 -1.90 -0.04
CA ALA A 27 -0.07 -3.13 -0.73
C ALA A 27 0.04 -4.31 0.22
N LEU A 28 0.73 -4.16 1.36
CA LEU A 28 0.89 -5.22 2.37
C LEU A 28 -0.47 -5.67 2.91
N GLY A 29 -1.33 -4.73 3.29
CA GLY A 29 -2.68 -5.05 3.76
C GLY A 29 -3.49 -5.80 2.71
N ALA A 30 -3.37 -5.42 1.44
CA ALA A 30 -4.09 -6.06 0.35
C ALA A 30 -3.53 -7.44 -0.05
N ILE A 31 -2.21 -7.65 0.07
CA ILE A 31 -1.58 -8.96 -0.15
C ILE A 31 -2.01 -9.93 0.95
N MET A 32 -1.98 -9.51 2.21
CA MET A 32 -2.36 -10.34 3.35
C MET A 32 -3.84 -10.71 3.35
N THR A 33 -4.71 -9.75 3.00
CA THR A 33 -6.17 -9.95 3.02
C THR A 33 -6.76 -10.41 1.69
N GLY A 34 -6.01 -10.31 0.60
CA GLY A 34 -6.49 -10.52 -0.76
C GLY A 34 -7.44 -9.43 -1.29
N SER A 35 -7.66 -8.32 -0.57
CA SER A 35 -8.68 -7.32 -0.93
C SER A 35 -8.25 -5.89 -0.62
N ASN A 36 -8.38 -5.00 -1.61
CA ASN A 36 -8.15 -3.56 -1.41
C ASN A 36 -9.12 -2.98 -0.37
N THR A 37 -10.39 -3.40 -0.38
CA THR A 37 -11.39 -2.94 0.59
C THR A 37 -10.99 -3.32 2.01
N ASN A 38 -10.54 -4.56 2.22
CA ASN A 38 -10.11 -5.01 3.55
C ASN A 38 -8.85 -4.27 4.01
N SER A 39 -7.90 -4.02 3.10
CA SER A 39 -6.72 -3.18 3.39
C SER A 39 -7.12 -1.77 3.85
N ASN A 40 -8.07 -1.14 3.15
CA ASN A 40 -8.56 0.18 3.52
C ASN A 40 -9.27 0.18 4.87
N VAL A 41 -10.09 -0.82 5.18
CA VAL A 41 -10.74 -0.95 6.50
C VAL A 41 -9.69 -1.07 7.62
N LEU A 42 -8.61 -1.82 7.39
CA LEU A 42 -7.58 -2.04 8.40
C LEU A 42 -6.69 -0.81 8.66
N PHE A 43 -6.29 -0.09 7.61
CA PHE A 43 -5.19 0.86 7.71
C PHE A 43 -5.55 2.32 7.43
N THR A 44 -6.71 2.63 6.82
CA THR A 44 -7.09 4.01 6.48
C THR A 44 -7.14 4.90 7.72
N THR A 45 -7.76 4.44 8.80
CA THR A 45 -7.87 5.22 10.05
C THR A 45 -6.49 5.52 10.63
N LEU A 46 -5.60 4.53 10.67
CA LEU A 46 -4.22 4.72 11.16
C LEU A 46 -3.47 5.74 10.30
N GLN A 47 -3.54 5.62 8.97
CA GLN A 47 -2.85 6.53 8.07
C GLN A 47 -3.43 7.93 8.08
N GLN A 48 -4.74 8.07 8.20
CA GLN A 48 -5.40 9.37 8.37
C GLN A 48 -4.91 10.06 9.64
N GLN A 49 -4.89 9.35 10.78
CA GLN A 49 -4.40 9.93 12.03
C GLN A 49 -2.92 10.29 11.95
N THR A 50 -2.10 9.46 11.30
CA THR A 50 -0.66 9.73 11.10
C THR A 50 -0.46 10.97 10.21
N ALA A 51 -1.23 11.09 9.13
CA ALA A 51 -1.20 12.27 8.25
C ALA A 51 -1.59 13.55 9.00
N LEU A 52 -2.65 13.50 9.82
CA LEU A 52 -3.08 14.63 10.65
C LEU A 52 -2.00 15.03 11.67
N SER A 53 -1.38 14.06 12.35
CA SER A 53 -0.30 14.32 13.31
C SER A 53 0.94 14.95 12.66
N LEU A 54 1.23 14.60 11.40
CA LEU A 54 2.34 15.16 10.63
C LEU A 54 2.00 16.44 9.87
N GLY A 55 0.74 16.89 9.89
CA GLY A 55 0.27 18.04 9.12
C GLY A 55 0.29 17.82 7.60
N LEU A 56 0.23 16.57 7.15
CA LEU A 56 0.24 16.18 5.74
C LEU A 56 -1.17 16.20 5.14
N ALA A 57 -1.25 16.39 3.83
CA ALA A 57 -2.52 16.31 3.11
C ALA A 57 -3.10 14.89 3.15
N VAL A 58 -4.11 14.67 4.00
CA VAL A 58 -4.79 13.37 4.20
C VAL A 58 -5.24 12.75 2.88
N ALA A 59 -5.75 13.55 1.95
CA ALA A 59 -6.22 13.06 0.65
C ALA A 59 -5.12 12.34 -0.13
N TRP A 60 -3.89 12.86 -0.15
CA TRP A 60 -2.77 12.25 -0.85
C TRP A 60 -2.32 10.95 -0.19
N ILE A 61 -2.26 10.91 1.14
CA ILE A 61 -1.92 9.71 1.91
C ILE A 61 -2.95 8.59 1.67
N LEU A 62 -4.24 8.90 1.75
CA LEU A 62 -5.27 7.89 1.54
C LEU A 62 -5.36 7.46 0.07
N ALA A 63 -5.07 8.36 -0.87
CA ALA A 63 -4.95 8.03 -2.28
C ALA A 63 -3.77 7.09 -2.54
N SER A 64 -2.60 7.33 -1.94
CA SER A 64 -1.45 6.43 -2.09
C SER A 64 -1.69 5.08 -1.43
N GLN A 65 -2.34 5.05 -0.27
CA GLN A 65 -2.77 3.83 0.41
C GLN A 65 -3.65 2.96 -0.49
N THR A 66 -4.73 3.52 -1.05
CA THR A 66 -5.66 2.75 -1.88
C THR A 66 -5.03 2.36 -3.22
N ALA A 67 -4.14 3.20 -3.79
CA ALA A 67 -3.39 2.84 -5.00
C ALA A 67 -2.46 1.65 -4.74
N GLY A 68 -1.68 1.70 -3.65
CA GLY A 68 -0.84 0.57 -3.23
C GLY A 68 -1.67 -0.68 -2.95
N GLY A 69 -2.81 -0.54 -2.28
CA GLY A 69 -3.73 -1.65 -2.00
C GLY A 69 -4.37 -2.24 -3.26
N ALA A 70 -4.73 -1.44 -4.25
CA ALA A 70 -5.24 -1.95 -5.53
C ALA A 70 -4.19 -2.84 -6.21
N ILE A 71 -2.95 -2.37 -6.28
CA ILE A 71 -1.81 -3.08 -6.85
C ILE A 71 -1.51 -4.35 -6.05
N GLY A 72 -1.35 -4.26 -4.72
CA GLY A 72 -1.11 -5.42 -3.87
C GLY A 72 -2.23 -6.48 -3.93
N SER A 73 -3.47 -6.06 -4.12
CA SER A 73 -4.61 -6.97 -4.23
C SER A 73 -4.59 -7.81 -5.51
N VAL A 74 -4.01 -7.32 -6.62
CA VAL A 74 -3.90 -8.09 -7.87
C VAL A 74 -2.93 -9.26 -7.71
N PHE A 75 -1.87 -9.08 -6.92
CA PHE A 75 -0.79 -10.06 -6.76
C PHE A 75 -0.93 -10.93 -5.52
N ALA A 76 -2.07 -10.85 -4.82
CA ALA A 76 -2.35 -11.71 -3.69
C ALA A 76 -2.33 -13.19 -4.12
N PRO A 77 -1.63 -14.09 -3.42
CA PRO A 77 -1.47 -15.49 -3.82
C PRO A 77 -2.80 -16.20 -4.11
N ALA A 78 -3.82 -15.93 -3.30
CA ALA A 78 -5.16 -16.51 -3.48
C ALA A 78 -5.77 -16.17 -4.86
N LYS A 79 -5.61 -14.92 -5.34
CA LYS A 79 -6.13 -14.53 -6.66
C LYS A 79 -5.32 -15.12 -7.80
N ILE A 80 -4.00 -15.21 -7.64
CA ILE A 80 -3.13 -15.83 -8.64
C ILE A 80 -3.49 -17.30 -8.81
N ILE A 81 -3.69 -18.05 -7.72
CA ILE A 81 -4.08 -19.46 -7.76
C ILE A 81 -5.42 -19.64 -8.48
N VAL A 82 -6.42 -18.83 -8.13
CA VAL A 82 -7.74 -18.86 -8.80
C VAL A 82 -7.61 -18.51 -10.29
N GLY A 83 -6.82 -17.49 -10.64
CA GLY A 83 -6.60 -17.12 -12.04
C GLY A 83 -5.93 -18.24 -12.85
N CYS A 84 -4.88 -18.87 -12.30
CA CYS A 84 -4.19 -19.98 -12.94
C CYS A 84 -5.10 -21.20 -13.14
N SER A 85 -6.11 -21.41 -12.29
CA SER A 85 -7.08 -22.51 -12.46
C SER A 85 -7.93 -22.41 -13.73
N THR A 86 -7.97 -21.25 -14.38
CA THR A 86 -8.75 -21.00 -15.60
C THR A 86 -7.97 -21.24 -16.90
N VAL A 87 -6.66 -21.50 -16.81
CA VAL A 87 -5.76 -21.65 -17.95
C VAL A 87 -5.04 -23.00 -17.86
N ALA A 88 -5.14 -23.82 -18.91
CA ALA A 88 -4.43 -25.09 -18.97
C ALA A 88 -2.91 -24.86 -18.90
N ASP A 89 -2.21 -25.74 -18.18
CA ASP A 89 -0.75 -25.73 -18.00
C ASP A 89 -0.17 -24.44 -17.36
N ALA A 90 -0.99 -23.63 -16.68
CA ALA A 90 -0.51 -22.45 -15.98
C ALA A 90 0.29 -22.80 -14.70
N ASP A 91 1.55 -22.36 -14.65
CA ASP A 91 2.38 -22.48 -13.45
C ASP A 91 2.15 -21.30 -12.50
N SER A 92 1.36 -21.54 -11.46
CA SER A 92 1.08 -20.54 -10.42
C SER A 92 2.34 -20.03 -9.71
N GLY A 93 3.41 -20.82 -9.62
CA GLY A 93 4.68 -20.39 -9.02
C GLY A 93 5.39 -19.34 -9.86
N THR A 94 5.51 -19.58 -11.17
CA THR A 94 6.08 -18.60 -12.11
C THR A 94 5.23 -17.34 -12.19
N VAL A 95 3.90 -17.47 -12.27
CA VAL A 95 3.00 -16.31 -12.30
C VAL A 95 3.09 -15.51 -11.01
N LEU A 96 3.12 -16.16 -9.84
CA LEU A 96 3.29 -15.48 -8.56
C LEU A 96 4.63 -14.73 -8.48
N ARG A 97 5.73 -15.36 -8.92
CA ARG A 97 7.05 -14.73 -8.93
C ARG A 97 7.06 -13.49 -9.82
N LEU A 98 6.51 -13.58 -11.03
CA LEU A 98 6.40 -12.45 -11.94
C LEU A 98 5.52 -11.35 -11.34
N ALA A 99 4.37 -11.72 -10.80
CA ALA A 99 3.41 -10.82 -10.15
C ALA A 99 4.04 -10.03 -8.99
N VAL A 100 4.81 -10.69 -8.12
CA VAL A 100 5.51 -10.04 -7.00
C VAL A 100 6.57 -9.06 -7.51
N ILE A 101 7.34 -9.45 -8.53
CA ILE A 101 8.37 -8.58 -9.12
C ILE A 101 7.72 -7.35 -9.77
N SER A 102 6.74 -7.55 -10.67
CA SER A 102 6.05 -6.45 -11.35
C SER A 102 5.31 -5.56 -10.38
N GLY A 103 4.64 -6.15 -9.39
CA GLY A 103 3.92 -5.41 -8.36
C GLY A 103 4.85 -4.59 -7.48
N GLY A 104 5.97 -5.17 -7.07
CA GLY A 104 7.03 -4.47 -6.33
C GLY A 104 7.56 -3.25 -7.07
N VAL A 105 7.79 -3.37 -8.39
CA VAL A 105 8.21 -2.23 -9.22
C VAL A 105 7.15 -1.14 -9.26
N ILE A 106 5.87 -1.48 -9.42
CA ILE A 106 4.78 -0.48 -9.45
C ILE A 106 4.64 0.22 -8.08
N ILE A 107 4.70 -0.52 -6.97
CA ILE A 107 4.65 0.05 -5.63
C ILE A 107 5.85 0.97 -5.38
N LEU A 108 7.05 0.57 -5.82
CA LEU A 108 8.25 1.40 -5.74
C LEU A 108 8.08 2.69 -6.54
N LEU A 109 7.52 2.63 -7.75
CA LEU A 109 7.23 3.82 -8.56
C LEU A 109 6.23 4.75 -7.86
N LEU A 110 5.17 4.22 -7.23
CA LEU A 110 4.26 5.01 -6.42
C LEU A 110 4.97 5.69 -5.24
N ALA A 111 5.85 4.97 -4.54
CA ALA A 111 6.65 5.52 -3.45
C ALA A 111 7.57 6.65 -3.92
N VAL A 112 8.20 6.50 -5.11
CA VAL A 112 9.02 7.55 -5.73
C VAL A 112 8.17 8.77 -6.08
N VAL A 113 6.99 8.58 -6.69
CA VAL A 113 6.06 9.68 -7.00
C VAL A 113 5.66 10.43 -5.73
N MET A 114 5.29 9.73 -4.67
CA MET A 114 4.94 10.35 -3.39
C MET A 114 6.12 11.12 -2.80
N THR A 115 7.33 10.57 -2.88
CA THR A 115 8.56 11.26 -2.43
C THR A 115 8.76 12.56 -3.21
N LEU A 116 8.64 12.53 -4.53
CA LEU A 116 8.76 13.73 -5.37
C LEU A 116 7.69 14.76 -5.01
N MET A 117 6.44 14.35 -4.83
CA MET A 117 5.35 15.25 -4.45
C MET A 117 5.60 15.92 -3.09
N THR A 118 6.14 15.18 -2.12
CA THR A 118 6.57 15.76 -0.83
C THR A 118 7.72 16.74 -0.99
N LEU A 119 8.70 16.46 -1.86
CA LEU A 119 9.82 17.37 -2.14
C LEU A 119 9.36 18.68 -2.82
N PHE A 120 8.34 18.62 -3.68
CA PHE A 120 7.73 19.80 -4.29
C PHE A 120 6.70 20.52 -3.40
N GLY A 121 6.47 20.04 -2.18
CA GLY A 121 5.54 20.65 -1.22
C GLY A 121 4.05 20.48 -1.57
N VAL A 122 3.71 19.47 -2.36
CA VAL A 122 2.31 19.17 -2.77
C VAL A 122 1.57 18.37 -1.69
N VAL A 123 2.31 17.58 -0.90
CA VAL A 123 1.83 16.66 0.16
C VAL A 123 2.33 17.12 1.51
#